data_AF-A0A074VVB6-F1
#
_entry.id   AF-A0A074VVB6-F1
#
_cell.length_a   1.000
_cell.length_b   1.000
_cell.length_c   1.000
_cell.angle_alpha   90.00
_cell.angle_beta   90.00
_cell.angle_gamma   90.00
#
_symmetry.space_group_name_H-M   'P 1'
#
loop_
_entity.id
_entity.type
_entity.pdbx_description
1 polymer ?
#
loop_
_entity_poly.entity_id
_entity_poly.type
_entity_poly.pdbx_seq_one_letter_code
_entity_poly.pdbx_strand_id
1 'polypeptide(L)'
;MICAFLSVSLILSSHAPPPVSSRWVPRHDRSEFSSNTTRSLDFVVSRFDESAAQVAQQINSLYALPSINSLASRLVVYSTGGDETDHFAKDLRQFLHPGISLLVSQRPNVGREAAAYLTHILSSYHNLSDHTFFLQAEMHSPDMVYPRLKNYFVSQTGFLSLSDTHYDSNTCVRQPWDHSTWSEDPEVLGAIYKQANITGCKDYALTYRGQFIVSRSRILAQNHQLYSHLLHNLMDPDAVTHSEEYMQQPWLPSKQDSLNAPLFGYTVERLWALVFGCEGKMDKCPSLVSGTVRHGLGLGIKGDVGDCQCLDF
;
A
#
# COMPACT_ATOMS: atom_id res chain seq x y z
N MET A 1 -54.56 45.73 -39.87
CA MET A 1 -54.54 45.11 -38.52
C MET A 1 -53.40 44.11 -38.50
N ILE A 2 -52.44 44.32 -37.59
CA ILE A 2 -51.08 43.78 -37.62
C ILE A 2 -51.06 42.41 -36.92
N CYS A 3 -50.46 41.40 -37.58
CA CYS A 3 -50.08 40.12 -36.99
C CYS A 3 -48.88 40.31 -36.06
N ALA A 4 -49.01 39.94 -34.79
CA ALA A 4 -47.90 39.85 -33.85
C ALA A 4 -47.59 38.37 -33.58
N PHE A 5 -46.43 37.91 -34.09
CA PHE A 5 -45.83 36.63 -33.72
C PHE A 5 -45.09 36.81 -32.38
N LEU A 6 -45.55 36.14 -31.33
CA LEU A 6 -44.80 35.98 -30.07
C LEU A 6 -43.89 34.76 -30.19
N SER A 7 -42.61 35.00 -30.40
CA SER A 7 -41.55 33.98 -30.32
C SER A 7 -41.16 33.78 -28.86
N VAL A 8 -41.48 32.62 -28.29
CA VAL A 8 -41.04 32.22 -26.95
C VAL A 8 -39.74 31.43 -27.10
N SER A 9 -38.62 32.07 -26.81
CA SER A 9 -37.33 31.40 -26.71
C SER A 9 -37.25 30.63 -25.38
N LEU A 10 -37.40 29.32 -25.45
CA LEU A 10 -37.03 28.40 -24.36
C LEU A 10 -35.51 28.34 -24.25
N ILE A 11 -34.94 29.03 -23.27
CA ILE A 11 -33.55 28.83 -22.84
C ILE A 11 -33.54 27.57 -21.96
N LEU A 12 -33.27 26.42 -22.57
CA LEU A 12 -32.90 25.20 -21.86
C LEU A 12 -31.47 25.39 -21.31
N SER A 13 -31.37 25.89 -20.08
CA SER A 13 -30.13 25.82 -19.32
C SER A 13 -29.85 24.36 -18.96
N SER A 14 -29.14 23.65 -19.82
CA SER A 14 -28.52 22.36 -19.49
C SER A 14 -27.32 22.58 -18.56
N HIS A 15 -27.59 22.84 -17.28
CA HIS A 15 -26.58 22.63 -16.25
C HIS A 15 -26.52 21.13 -15.97
N ALA A 16 -25.87 20.39 -16.88
CA ALA A 16 -25.33 19.10 -16.50
C ALA A 16 -24.29 19.37 -15.39
N PRO A 17 -24.41 18.77 -14.19
CA PRO A 17 -23.32 18.85 -13.23
C PRO A 17 -22.06 18.30 -13.90
N PRO A 18 -20.88 18.91 -13.66
CA PRO A 18 -19.64 18.38 -14.22
C PRO A 18 -19.51 16.91 -13.81
N PRO A 19 -19.02 16.03 -14.70
CA PRO A 19 -18.83 14.63 -14.35
C PRO A 19 -17.87 14.60 -13.16
N VAL A 20 -18.39 14.18 -11.99
CA VAL A 20 -17.57 13.87 -10.82
C VAL A 20 -16.78 12.63 -11.20
N SER A 21 -15.62 12.83 -11.83
CA SER A 21 -14.74 11.72 -12.13
C SER A 21 -14.17 11.23 -10.82
N SER A 22 -14.52 10.01 -10.44
CA SER A 22 -13.85 9.26 -9.38
C SER A 22 -12.34 9.25 -9.67
N ARG A 23 -11.57 10.01 -8.88
CA ARG A 23 -10.11 10.12 -8.97
C ARG A 23 -9.38 9.05 -8.14
N TRP A 24 -10.15 8.21 -7.44
CA TRP A 24 -9.62 7.23 -6.49
C TRP A 24 -8.84 6.09 -7.17
N VAL A 25 -9.26 5.70 -8.38
CA VAL A 25 -8.47 4.85 -9.27
C VAL A 25 -7.67 5.74 -10.23
N PRO A 26 -6.35 5.53 -10.41
CA PRO A 26 -5.57 6.29 -11.38
C PRO A 26 -6.20 6.23 -12.77
N ARG A 27 -6.31 7.38 -13.44
CA ARG A 27 -6.50 7.42 -14.89
C ARG A 27 -5.12 7.46 -15.52
N HIS A 28 -4.72 6.37 -16.16
CA HIS A 28 -3.42 6.27 -16.81
C HIS A 28 -3.42 7.09 -18.10
N ASP A 29 -2.49 8.05 -18.19
CA ASP A 29 -2.03 8.50 -19.50
C ASP A 29 -0.99 7.48 -19.98
N ARG A 30 -1.38 6.66 -20.95
CA ARG A 30 -0.55 5.59 -21.52
C ARG A 30 0.77 6.10 -22.12
N SER A 31 0.92 7.41 -22.29
CA SER A 31 2.13 8.02 -22.84
C SER A 31 3.35 8.00 -21.91
N GLU A 32 3.19 7.73 -20.61
CA GLU A 32 4.34 7.68 -19.67
C GLU A 32 5.12 6.35 -19.69
N PHE A 33 4.54 5.26 -20.21
CA PHE A 33 5.26 3.99 -20.37
C PHE A 33 6.07 3.99 -21.67
N SER A 34 7.13 4.79 -21.72
CA SER A 34 8.15 4.70 -22.77
C SER A 34 8.81 3.33 -22.73
N SER A 35 8.74 2.58 -23.83
CA SER A 35 9.29 1.22 -23.96
C SER A 35 10.82 1.14 -23.89
N ASN A 36 11.52 2.27 -23.77
CA ASN A 36 12.97 2.37 -23.92
C ASN A 36 13.73 2.65 -22.61
N THR A 37 13.07 2.80 -21.47
CA THR A 37 13.72 2.99 -20.16
C THR A 37 13.56 1.74 -19.30
N THR A 38 14.66 1.27 -18.70
CA THR A 38 14.63 0.21 -17.70
C THR A 38 13.73 0.64 -16.54
N ARG A 39 12.70 -0.16 -16.25
CA ARG A 39 11.80 0.10 -15.12
C ARG A 39 12.56 0.04 -13.80
N SER A 40 12.14 0.85 -12.85
CA SER A 40 12.74 1.01 -11.53
C SER A 40 11.93 0.35 -10.42
N LEU A 41 12.61 -0.15 -9.39
CA LEU A 41 12.01 -0.75 -8.20
C LEU A 41 12.71 -0.25 -6.93
N ASP A 42 11.93 0.28 -5.99
CA ASP A 42 12.39 0.51 -4.62
C ASP A 42 11.97 -0.64 -3.71
N PHE A 43 12.92 -1.26 -3.01
CA PHE A 43 12.66 -2.03 -1.81
C PHE A 43 12.69 -1.07 -0.61
N VAL A 44 11.56 -0.85 0.06
CA VAL A 44 11.46 0.03 1.22
C VAL A 44 11.26 -0.80 2.48
N VAL A 45 12.32 -0.85 3.28
CA VAL A 45 12.41 -1.73 4.45
C VAL A 45 12.31 -0.92 5.72
N SER A 46 11.35 -1.26 6.59
CA SER A 46 11.34 -0.81 7.99
C SER A 46 12.15 -1.79 8.83
N ARG A 47 13.17 -1.30 9.54
CA ARG A 47 14.09 -2.09 10.34
C ARG A 47 14.15 -1.57 11.78
N PHE A 48 14.15 -2.47 12.75
CA PHE A 48 14.46 -2.15 14.14
C PHE A 48 15.89 -2.60 14.49
N ASP A 49 16.11 -3.88 14.78
CA ASP A 49 17.39 -4.43 15.25
C ASP A 49 17.95 -5.57 14.39
N GLU A 50 17.29 -5.88 13.26
CA GLU A 50 17.69 -6.98 12.38
C GLU A 50 19.09 -6.75 11.82
N SER A 51 19.90 -7.80 11.69
CA SER A 51 21.28 -7.64 11.23
C SER A 51 21.37 -7.26 9.74
N ALA A 52 22.45 -6.60 9.35
CA ALA A 52 22.74 -6.26 7.96
C ALA A 52 22.76 -7.50 7.04
N ALA A 53 23.31 -8.62 7.53
CA ALA A 53 23.36 -9.88 6.80
C ALA A 53 21.96 -10.47 6.56
N GLN A 54 21.07 -10.44 7.56
CA GLN A 54 19.68 -10.90 7.41
C GLN A 54 18.91 -10.07 6.38
N VAL A 55 19.00 -8.74 6.48
CA VAL A 55 18.36 -7.83 5.51
C VAL A 55 18.89 -8.07 4.10
N ALA A 56 20.22 -8.18 3.94
CA ALA A 56 20.83 -8.48 2.64
C ALA A 56 20.38 -9.81 2.06
N GLN A 57 20.35 -10.88 2.87
CA GLN A 57 19.95 -12.21 2.42
C GLN A 57 18.52 -12.22 1.87
N GLN A 58 17.58 -11.57 2.57
CA GLN A 58 16.20 -11.43 2.12
C GLN A 58 16.12 -10.64 0.81
N ILE A 59 16.75 -9.48 0.74
CA ILE A 59 16.69 -8.62 -0.45
C ILE A 59 17.37 -9.27 -1.66
N ASN A 60 18.50 -9.94 -1.47
CA ASN A 60 19.19 -10.67 -2.54
C ASN A 60 18.32 -11.82 -3.09
N SER A 61 17.60 -12.50 -2.21
CA SER A 61 16.69 -13.59 -2.60
C SER A 61 15.49 -13.08 -3.40
N LEU A 62 14.92 -11.93 -3.02
CA LEU A 62 13.88 -11.25 -3.80
C LEU A 62 14.42 -10.75 -5.14
N TYR A 63 15.61 -10.12 -5.13
CA TYR A 63 16.26 -9.61 -6.32
C TYR A 63 16.59 -10.71 -7.33
N ALA A 64 16.85 -11.94 -6.90
CA ALA A 64 17.11 -13.08 -7.78
C ALA A 64 15.89 -13.51 -8.62
N LEU A 65 14.67 -13.02 -8.33
CA LEU A 65 13.50 -13.34 -9.12
C LEU A 65 13.60 -12.73 -10.54
N PRO A 66 13.28 -13.48 -11.62
CA PRO A 66 13.40 -12.96 -12.99
C PRO A 66 12.57 -11.70 -13.29
N SER A 67 11.43 -11.55 -12.61
CA SER A 67 10.57 -10.36 -12.74
C SER A 67 11.16 -9.11 -12.05
N ILE A 68 12.20 -9.28 -11.24
CA ILE A 68 12.84 -8.22 -10.43
C ILE A 68 14.28 -7.95 -10.87
N ASN A 69 15.08 -8.98 -11.17
CA ASN A 69 16.51 -8.80 -11.49
C ASN A 69 16.78 -7.94 -12.73
N SER A 70 15.77 -7.76 -13.59
CA SER A 70 15.81 -6.92 -14.78
C SER A 70 15.47 -5.44 -14.50
N LEU A 71 15.07 -5.10 -13.27
CA LEU A 71 14.70 -3.77 -12.85
C LEU A 71 15.88 -3.02 -12.24
N ALA A 72 15.94 -1.71 -12.50
CA ALA A 72 16.86 -0.81 -11.81
C ALA A 72 16.44 -0.72 -10.33
N SER A 73 17.13 -1.47 -9.47
CA SER A 73 16.70 -1.71 -8.09
C SER A 73 17.46 -0.85 -7.08
N ARG A 74 16.74 -0.32 -6.10
CA ARG A 74 17.30 0.40 -4.95
C ARG A 74 16.70 -0.13 -3.66
N LEU A 75 17.54 -0.33 -2.65
CA LEU A 75 17.15 -0.64 -1.29
C LEU A 75 17.18 0.64 -0.46
N VAL A 76 16.04 1.00 0.13
CA VAL A 76 15.89 2.09 1.09
C VAL A 76 15.53 1.50 2.45
N VAL A 77 16.45 1.60 3.41
CA VAL A 77 16.23 1.12 4.77
C VAL A 77 15.94 2.28 5.70
N TYR A 78 14.78 2.25 6.35
CA TYR A 78 14.44 3.13 7.46
C TYR A 78 14.70 2.41 8.77
N SER A 79 15.79 2.79 9.45
CA SER A 79 16.22 2.17 10.70
C SER A 79 15.68 2.94 11.91
N THR A 80 15.07 2.23 12.85
CA THR A 80 14.65 2.76 14.17
C THR A 80 15.45 2.15 15.32
N GLY A 81 16.45 1.32 15.01
CA GLY A 81 17.36 0.69 15.97
C GLY A 81 18.31 1.67 16.64
N GLY A 82 18.94 1.22 17.73
CA GLY A 82 19.93 2.01 18.47
C GLY A 82 21.35 1.94 17.93
N ASP A 83 21.60 1.16 16.87
CA ASP A 83 22.91 1.00 16.26
C ASP A 83 23.28 2.18 15.34
N GLU A 84 24.59 2.41 15.17
CA GLU A 84 25.08 3.47 14.31
C GLU A 84 24.73 3.19 12.84
N THR A 85 23.91 4.05 12.25
CA THR A 85 23.39 3.90 10.90
C THR A 85 24.48 3.71 9.84
N ASP A 86 25.62 4.39 9.98
CA ASP A 86 26.75 4.28 9.04
C ASP A 86 27.45 2.93 9.11
N HIS A 87 27.58 2.36 10.30
CA HIS A 87 28.15 1.02 10.48
C HIS A 87 27.22 -0.02 9.87
N PHE A 88 25.92 0.03 10.20
CA PHE A 88 24.92 -0.84 9.59
C PHE A 88 24.92 -0.73 8.06
N ALA A 89 24.96 0.49 7.51
CA ALA A 89 24.99 0.72 6.07
C ALA A 89 26.26 0.15 5.42
N LYS A 90 27.42 0.27 6.07
CA LYS A 90 28.69 -0.30 5.59
C LYS A 90 28.62 -1.83 5.54
N ASP A 91 28.14 -2.46 6.59
CA ASP A 91 28.00 -3.91 6.65
C ASP A 91 26.97 -4.41 5.63
N LEU A 92 25.84 -3.71 5.49
CA LEU A 92 24.81 -4.05 4.53
C LEU A 92 25.35 -4.03 3.09
N ARG A 93 26.19 -3.04 2.74
CA ARG A 93 26.85 -2.99 1.42
C ARG A 93 27.76 -4.17 1.14
N GLN A 94 28.35 -4.81 2.16
CA GLN A 94 29.24 -5.96 1.96
C GLN A 94 28.46 -7.21 1.53
N PHE A 95 27.22 -7.36 2.01
CA PHE A 95 26.38 -8.53 1.76
C PHE A 95 25.38 -8.32 0.62
N LEU A 96 25.00 -7.07 0.33
CA LEU A 96 24.01 -6.74 -0.68
C LEU A 96 24.55 -6.97 -2.11
N HIS A 97 23.69 -7.48 -3.00
CA HIS A 97 24.04 -7.68 -4.39
C HIS A 97 24.47 -6.35 -5.05
N PRO A 98 25.58 -6.31 -5.82
CA PRO A 98 26.17 -5.06 -6.33
C PRO A 98 25.28 -4.32 -7.34
N GLY A 99 24.30 -5.00 -7.93
CA GLY A 99 23.29 -4.40 -8.81
C GLY A 99 22.18 -3.61 -8.07
N ILE A 100 22.21 -3.56 -6.74
CA ILE A 100 21.21 -2.87 -5.91
C ILE A 100 21.88 -1.65 -5.28
N SER A 101 21.37 -0.47 -5.58
CA SER A 101 21.82 0.77 -4.90
C SER A 101 21.26 0.82 -3.47
N LEU A 102 22.00 1.43 -2.53
CA LEU A 102 21.61 1.44 -1.11
C LEU A 102 21.48 2.86 -0.55
N LEU A 103 20.35 3.12 0.11
CA LEU A 103 20.12 4.25 1.00
C LEU A 103 19.70 3.72 2.38
N VAL A 104 20.31 4.25 3.44
CA VAL A 104 19.90 3.96 4.83
C VAL A 104 19.61 5.30 5.51
N SER A 105 18.52 5.37 6.25
CA SER A 105 18.10 6.57 6.97
C SER A 105 17.61 6.21 8.36
N GLN A 106 18.10 6.94 9.36
CA GLN A 106 17.65 6.80 10.74
C GLN A 106 16.29 7.49 10.93
N ARG A 107 15.42 6.91 11.74
CA ARG A 107 14.15 7.48 12.18
C ARG A 107 13.94 7.27 13.68
N PRO A 108 13.16 8.13 14.36
CA PRO A 108 12.66 7.82 15.69
C PRO A 108 11.85 6.51 15.67
N ASN A 109 11.92 5.74 16.76
CA ASN A 109 11.12 4.53 16.94
C ASN A 109 9.65 4.88 17.23
N VAL A 110 8.97 5.38 16.21
CA VAL A 110 7.58 5.88 16.26
C VAL A 110 6.84 5.40 15.02
N GLY A 111 5.63 4.89 15.21
CA GLY A 111 4.68 4.55 14.15
C GLY A 111 4.93 3.21 13.43
N ARG A 112 5.94 2.44 13.89
CA ARG A 112 6.38 1.15 13.30
C ARG A 112 6.55 1.21 11.78
N GLU A 113 6.30 0.09 11.08
CA GLU A 113 6.48 -0.04 9.63
C GLU A 113 5.61 0.91 8.82
N ALA A 114 4.36 1.13 9.23
CA ALA A 114 3.44 1.99 8.50
C ALA A 114 3.97 3.43 8.40
N ALA A 115 4.54 3.95 9.50
CA ALA A 115 5.15 5.28 9.48
C ALA A 115 6.41 5.34 8.61
N ALA A 116 7.20 4.25 8.52
CA ALA A 116 8.33 4.19 7.59
C ALA A 116 7.87 4.29 6.13
N TYR A 117 6.81 3.57 5.77
CA TYR A 117 6.28 3.55 4.42
C TYR A 117 5.67 4.90 4.02
N LEU A 118 4.89 5.50 4.91
CA LEU A 118 4.31 6.83 4.70
C LEU A 118 5.40 7.92 4.65
N THR A 119 6.44 7.82 5.48
CA THR A 119 7.61 8.71 5.40
C THR A 119 8.29 8.61 4.05
N HIS A 120 8.46 7.39 3.51
CA HIS A 120 9.01 7.20 2.17
C HIS A 120 8.17 7.87 1.10
N ILE A 121 6.86 7.60 1.11
CA ILE A 121 5.90 8.16 0.14
C ILE A 121 5.97 9.69 0.15
N LEU A 122 5.93 10.31 1.34
CA LEU A 122 5.93 11.77 1.48
C LEU A 122 7.27 12.40 1.09
N SER A 123 8.38 11.83 1.54
CA SER A 123 9.72 12.36 1.27
C SER A 123 10.18 12.16 -0.17
N SER A 124 9.68 11.12 -0.83
CA SER A 124 10.04 10.74 -2.20
C SER A 124 8.93 11.01 -3.20
N TYR A 125 7.86 11.74 -2.83
CA TYR A 125 6.63 11.88 -3.63
C TYR A 125 6.88 12.30 -5.09
N HIS A 126 7.89 13.13 -5.33
CA HIS A 126 8.26 13.60 -6.68
C HIS A 126 9.35 12.76 -7.38
N ASN A 127 9.85 11.70 -6.74
CA ASN A 127 10.96 10.88 -7.21
C ASN A 127 10.78 9.39 -6.85
N LEU A 128 9.55 8.89 -7.00
CA LEU A 128 9.19 7.48 -6.77
C LEU A 128 9.67 6.59 -7.92
N SER A 129 10.15 5.38 -7.60
CA SER A 129 10.36 4.31 -8.58
C SER A 129 9.04 3.87 -9.20
N ASP A 130 9.08 3.22 -10.38
CA ASP A 130 7.87 2.76 -11.08
C ASP A 130 7.04 1.79 -10.23
N HIS A 131 7.73 0.96 -9.44
CA HIS A 131 7.15 0.14 -8.38
C HIS A 131 7.89 0.37 -7.06
N THR A 132 7.17 0.26 -5.95
CA THR A 132 7.72 0.23 -4.61
C THR A 132 7.24 -1.02 -3.89
N PHE A 133 8.18 -1.80 -3.37
CA PHE A 133 7.93 -2.96 -2.53
C PHE A 133 8.17 -2.55 -1.07
N PHE A 134 7.09 -2.41 -0.31
CA PHE A 134 7.14 -2.17 1.13
C PHE A 134 7.18 -3.50 1.89
N LEU A 135 8.11 -3.62 2.84
CA LEU A 135 8.27 -4.81 3.66
C LEU A 135 8.98 -4.51 4.99
N GLN A 136 8.86 -5.41 5.95
CA GLN A 136 9.63 -5.40 7.18
C GLN A 136 11.00 -6.03 6.94
N ALA A 137 11.99 -5.69 7.77
CA ALA A 137 13.34 -6.25 7.67
C ALA A 137 13.36 -7.78 7.85
N GLU A 138 12.49 -8.31 8.72
CA GLU A 138 12.08 -9.71 8.70
C GLU A 138 10.71 -9.87 8.03
N MET A 139 10.70 -10.33 6.78
CA MET A 139 9.46 -10.56 6.03
C MET A 139 8.67 -11.71 6.63
N HIS A 140 7.36 -11.54 6.74
CA HIS A 140 6.50 -12.59 7.26
C HIS A 140 6.26 -13.67 6.20
N SER A 141 6.46 -14.93 6.59
CA SER A 141 6.19 -16.11 5.74
C SER A 141 6.87 -16.05 4.36
N PRO A 142 8.21 -15.90 4.30
CA PRO A 142 8.95 -15.74 3.04
C PRO A 142 8.61 -16.82 2.01
N ASP A 143 8.53 -18.08 2.43
CA ASP A 143 8.23 -19.23 1.58
C ASP A 143 6.87 -19.14 0.85
N MET A 144 5.93 -18.34 1.38
CA MET A 144 4.64 -18.08 0.74
C MET A 144 4.63 -16.82 -0.12
N VAL A 145 5.50 -15.85 0.20
CA VAL A 145 5.66 -14.62 -0.58
C VAL A 145 6.36 -14.88 -1.92
N TYR A 146 7.40 -15.72 -1.94
CA TYR A 146 8.14 -15.99 -3.19
C TYR A 146 7.25 -16.56 -4.31
N PRO A 147 6.40 -17.58 -4.08
CA PRO A 147 5.46 -18.04 -5.10
C PRO A 147 4.47 -16.95 -5.54
N ARG A 148 3.99 -16.10 -4.62
CA ARG A 148 3.10 -14.98 -4.94
C ARG A 148 3.77 -14.01 -5.91
N LEU A 149 4.99 -13.56 -5.59
CA LEU A 149 5.76 -12.66 -6.45
C LEU A 149 6.04 -13.27 -7.81
N LYS A 150 6.51 -14.51 -7.84
CA LYS A 150 6.84 -15.22 -9.09
C LYS A 150 5.65 -15.35 -10.03
N ASN A 151 4.45 -15.55 -9.47
CA ASN A 151 3.24 -15.82 -10.26
C ASN A 151 2.46 -14.56 -10.64
N TYR A 152 2.49 -13.52 -9.80
CA TYR A 152 1.56 -12.39 -9.94
C TYR A 152 2.26 -11.03 -10.15
N PHE A 153 3.53 -10.85 -9.79
CA PHE A 153 4.18 -9.56 -10.03
C PHE A 153 4.50 -9.37 -11.52
N VAL A 154 3.87 -8.37 -12.14
CA VAL A 154 3.98 -8.04 -13.57
C VAL A 154 4.18 -6.53 -13.76
N SER A 155 4.53 -6.09 -14.97
CA SER A 155 4.72 -4.66 -15.27
C SER A 155 3.49 -3.79 -14.99
N GLN A 156 2.30 -4.36 -15.11
CA GLN A 156 1.02 -3.68 -14.89
C GLN A 156 0.56 -3.77 -13.43
N THR A 157 1.36 -4.32 -12.51
CA THR A 157 0.97 -4.37 -11.09
C THR A 157 0.76 -2.95 -10.56
N GLY A 158 -0.48 -2.64 -10.18
CA GLY A 158 -0.84 -1.38 -9.52
C GLY A 158 -0.79 -1.53 -8.00
N PHE A 159 -1.40 -2.58 -7.46
CA PHE A 159 -1.31 -2.94 -6.04
C PHE A 159 -1.40 -4.46 -5.88
N LEU A 160 -0.37 -5.08 -5.30
CA LEU A 160 -0.31 -6.52 -5.00
C LEU A 160 0.00 -6.71 -3.52
N SER A 161 -0.96 -7.24 -2.77
CA SER A 161 -0.72 -7.72 -1.40
C SER A 161 0.12 -9.00 -1.44
N LEU A 162 1.08 -9.11 -0.52
CA LEU A 162 1.93 -10.28 -0.37
C LEU A 162 1.64 -11.03 0.92
N SER A 163 0.43 -10.86 1.43
CA SER A 163 -0.03 -11.36 2.70
C SER A 163 -1.40 -12.00 2.54
N ASP A 164 -1.96 -12.49 3.64
CA ASP A 164 -3.36 -12.89 3.63
C ASP A 164 -4.25 -11.66 3.39
N THR A 165 -5.41 -11.92 2.79
CA THR A 165 -6.43 -10.92 2.51
C THR A 165 -7.79 -11.38 3.00
N HIS A 166 -8.63 -10.43 3.40
CA HIS A 166 -10.03 -10.67 3.76
C HIS A 166 -10.95 -9.91 2.80
N TYR A 167 -11.99 -10.57 2.31
CA TYR A 167 -12.72 -10.18 1.10
C TYR A 167 -14.13 -9.62 1.36
N ASP A 168 -14.51 -9.33 2.60
CA ASP A 168 -15.87 -8.91 2.95
C ASP A 168 -16.05 -7.40 3.23
N SER A 169 -15.10 -6.57 2.79
CA SER A 169 -15.11 -5.13 3.08
C SER A 169 -15.66 -4.28 1.95
N ASN A 170 -16.47 -3.28 2.33
CA ASN A 170 -17.02 -2.27 1.44
C ASN A 170 -17.14 -0.93 2.17
N THR A 171 -16.87 0.19 1.48
CA THR A 171 -16.88 1.54 2.07
C THR A 171 -18.25 2.06 2.51
N CYS A 172 -19.34 1.40 2.12
CA CYS A 172 -20.69 1.69 2.60
C CYS A 172 -21.08 0.89 3.84
N VAL A 173 -20.30 -0.12 4.22
CA VAL A 173 -20.49 -0.81 5.49
C VAL A 173 -19.97 0.13 6.57
N ARG A 174 -20.83 0.42 7.54
CA ARG A 174 -20.54 1.38 8.61
C ARG A 174 -19.29 1.02 9.41
N GLN A 175 -19.02 -0.29 9.53
CA GLN A 175 -17.93 -0.88 10.30
C GLN A 175 -17.46 -2.16 9.58
N PRO A 176 -16.46 -2.07 8.69
CA PRO A 176 -15.84 -3.26 8.12
C PRO A 176 -15.21 -4.07 9.25
N TRP A 177 -15.25 -5.40 9.13
CA TRP A 177 -14.71 -6.28 10.14
C TRP A 177 -13.92 -7.41 9.52
N ASP A 178 -13.13 -8.09 10.34
CA ASP A 178 -12.40 -9.26 9.92
C ASP A 178 -12.39 -10.40 10.95
N HIS A 179 -11.86 -11.55 10.56
CA HIS A 179 -11.79 -12.75 11.40
C HIS A 179 -11.00 -12.57 12.72
N SER A 180 -10.18 -11.52 12.84
CA SER A 180 -9.46 -11.15 14.08
C SER A 180 -10.30 -10.26 15.00
N THR A 181 -11.59 -10.11 14.70
CA THR A 181 -12.55 -9.20 15.32
C THR A 181 -12.20 -7.72 15.16
N TRP A 182 -11.21 -7.37 14.33
CA TRP A 182 -10.92 -5.97 14.05
C TRP A 182 -12.16 -5.31 13.44
N SER A 183 -12.40 -4.08 13.85
CA SER A 183 -13.29 -3.11 13.23
C SER A 183 -12.60 -1.75 13.42
N GLU A 184 -13.08 -0.68 12.82
CA GLU A 184 -12.57 0.65 13.14
C GLU A 184 -13.71 1.59 13.51
N ASP A 185 -13.36 2.61 14.28
CA ASP A 185 -14.19 3.75 14.60
C ASP A 185 -14.76 4.39 13.31
N PRO A 186 -16.10 4.57 13.21
CA PRO A 186 -16.71 5.12 12.00
C PRO A 186 -16.27 6.54 11.64
N GLU A 187 -15.89 7.37 12.62
CA GLU A 187 -15.41 8.72 12.38
C GLU A 187 -13.99 8.69 11.83
N VAL A 188 -13.12 7.84 12.38
CA VAL A 188 -11.75 7.61 11.87
C VAL A 188 -11.81 7.07 10.43
N LEU A 189 -12.61 6.03 10.17
CA LEU A 189 -12.80 5.51 8.80
C LEU A 189 -13.41 6.56 7.87
N GLY A 190 -14.42 7.30 8.33
CA GLY A 190 -15.07 8.34 7.56
C GLY A 190 -14.09 9.43 7.12
N ALA A 191 -13.17 9.83 8.00
CA ALA A 191 -12.09 10.76 7.68
C ALA A 191 -11.15 10.20 6.60
N ILE A 192 -10.76 8.93 6.71
CA ILE A 192 -9.90 8.26 5.72
C ILE A 192 -10.60 8.20 4.34
N TYR A 193 -11.86 7.77 4.30
CA TYR A 193 -12.63 7.67 3.04
C TYR A 193 -12.79 9.03 2.37
N LYS A 194 -13.03 10.09 3.16
CA LYS A 194 -13.09 11.46 2.68
C LYS A 194 -11.75 11.93 2.10
N GLN A 195 -10.64 11.66 2.78
CA GLN A 195 -9.30 12.04 2.30
C GLN A 195 -8.87 11.26 1.05
N ALA A 196 -9.26 9.99 0.94
CA ALA A 196 -9.09 9.17 -0.26
C ALA A 196 -10.04 9.56 -1.41
N ASN A 197 -10.92 10.54 -1.20
CA ASN A 197 -11.91 11.01 -2.18
C ASN A 197 -12.74 9.85 -2.77
N ILE A 198 -13.11 8.90 -1.92
CA ILE A 198 -13.92 7.75 -2.30
C ILE A 198 -15.36 8.21 -2.49
N THR A 199 -15.94 7.86 -3.63
CA THR A 199 -17.34 8.17 -3.94
C THR A 199 -18.11 6.87 -4.19
N GLY A 200 -19.31 6.78 -3.62
CA GLY A 200 -20.14 5.58 -3.67
C GLY A 200 -19.60 4.41 -2.84
N CYS A 201 -20.23 3.26 -3.01
CA CYS A 201 -19.82 2.02 -2.35
C CYS A 201 -18.73 1.33 -3.16
N LYS A 202 -17.59 1.08 -2.53
CA LYS A 202 -16.44 0.43 -3.15
C LYS A 202 -16.08 -0.80 -2.35
N ASP A 203 -16.02 -1.93 -3.03
CA ASP A 203 -15.45 -3.15 -2.46
C ASP A 203 -13.92 -3.02 -2.44
N TYR A 204 -13.30 -3.53 -1.38
CA TYR A 204 -11.85 -3.61 -1.26
C TYR A 204 -11.46 -4.80 -0.40
N ALA A 205 -10.27 -5.35 -0.63
CA ALA A 205 -9.70 -6.37 0.23
C ALA A 205 -9.05 -5.72 1.46
N LEU A 206 -9.28 -6.29 2.65
CA LEU A 206 -8.44 -6.00 3.81
C LEU A 206 -7.14 -6.77 3.67
N THR A 207 -6.03 -6.12 3.99
CA THR A 207 -4.71 -6.73 4.00
C THR A 207 -4.25 -7.03 5.42
N TYR A 208 -3.47 -8.09 5.60
CA TYR A 208 -2.72 -8.31 6.83
C TYR A 208 -1.26 -8.04 6.58
N ARG A 209 -0.45 -7.72 7.58
CA ARG A 209 0.99 -7.47 7.43
C ARG A 209 1.32 -6.30 6.49
N GLY A 210 2.38 -5.56 6.81
CA GLY A 210 2.87 -4.44 6.00
C GLY A 210 3.67 -4.85 4.77
N GLN A 211 3.29 -5.92 4.04
CA GLN A 211 4.07 -6.41 2.89
C GLN A 211 3.27 -6.41 1.59
N PHE A 212 3.61 -5.49 0.68
CA PHE A 212 2.91 -5.30 -0.58
C PHE A 212 3.78 -4.56 -1.61
N ILE A 213 3.37 -4.66 -2.87
CA ILE A 213 3.92 -3.86 -3.98
C ILE A 213 2.85 -2.88 -4.44
N VAL A 214 3.26 -1.64 -4.72
CA VAL A 214 2.39 -0.61 -5.29
C VAL A 214 3.13 0.15 -6.41
N SER A 215 2.39 0.59 -7.43
CA SER A 215 2.94 1.40 -8.50
C SER A 215 3.07 2.88 -8.11
N ARG A 216 3.99 3.60 -8.77
CA ARG A 216 4.06 5.07 -8.70
C ARG A 216 2.71 5.71 -8.98
N SER A 217 2.02 5.28 -10.03
CA SER A 217 0.75 5.86 -10.46
C SER A 217 -0.32 5.76 -9.38
N ARG A 218 -0.37 4.65 -8.64
CA ARG A 218 -1.30 4.45 -7.52
C ARG A 218 -0.95 5.33 -6.33
N ILE A 219 0.34 5.49 -6.02
CA ILE A 219 0.78 6.42 -4.98
C ILE A 219 0.37 7.86 -5.33
N LEU A 220 0.65 8.30 -6.56
CA LEU A 220 0.41 9.68 -7.03
C LEU A 220 -1.07 10.02 -7.29
N ALA A 221 -1.92 9.02 -7.55
CA ALA A 221 -3.36 9.26 -7.72
C ALA A 221 -4.04 9.70 -6.42
N GLN A 222 -3.46 9.35 -5.28
CA GLN A 222 -3.98 9.72 -3.98
C GLN A 222 -3.54 11.12 -3.57
N ASN A 223 -4.40 11.74 -2.77
CA ASN A 223 -4.11 13.05 -2.22
C ASN A 223 -2.91 12.97 -1.27
N HIS A 224 -1.93 13.86 -1.42
CA HIS A 224 -0.77 13.91 -0.52
C HIS A 224 -1.21 14.05 0.96
N GLN A 225 -2.28 14.80 1.21
CA GLN A 225 -2.90 14.97 2.52
C GLN A 225 -3.41 13.66 3.14
N LEU A 226 -3.81 12.65 2.34
CA LEU A 226 -4.18 11.34 2.86
C LEU A 226 -2.97 10.71 3.58
N TYR A 227 -1.81 10.67 2.93
CA TYR A 227 -0.61 10.09 3.52
C TYR A 227 -0.13 10.87 4.75
N SER A 228 -0.17 12.21 4.69
CA SER A 228 0.16 13.04 5.85
C SER A 228 -0.80 12.82 7.02
N HIS A 229 -2.10 12.66 6.75
CA HIS A 229 -3.10 12.40 7.78
C HIS A 229 -2.91 11.02 8.43
N LEU A 230 -2.66 9.98 7.64
CA LEU A 230 -2.34 8.65 8.17
C LEU A 230 -1.07 8.68 9.02
N LEU A 231 -0.04 9.41 8.58
CA LEU A 231 1.21 9.53 9.33
C LEU A 231 1.03 10.27 10.65
N HIS A 232 0.26 11.37 10.65
CA HIS A 232 -0.08 12.13 11.85
C HIS A 232 -0.80 11.25 12.89
N ASN A 233 -1.83 10.51 12.48
CA ASN A 233 -2.56 9.59 13.37
C ASN A 233 -1.71 8.41 13.92
N LEU A 234 -0.51 8.17 13.38
CA LEU A 234 0.43 7.17 13.90
C LEU A 234 1.48 7.74 14.85
N MET A 235 1.77 9.04 14.75
CA MET A 235 2.98 9.63 15.31
C MET A 235 2.73 10.80 16.26
N ASP A 236 1.57 11.44 16.17
CA ASP A 236 1.23 12.60 16.99
C ASP A 236 0.54 12.13 18.29
N PRO A 237 1.13 12.36 19.47
CA PRO A 237 0.55 11.92 20.73
C PRO A 237 -0.82 12.54 21.03
N ASP A 238 -1.16 13.68 20.40
CA ASP A 238 -2.42 14.37 20.60
C ASP A 238 -3.49 13.96 19.58
N ALA A 239 -3.20 13.04 18.64
CA ALA A 239 -4.19 12.57 17.68
C ALA A 239 -5.29 11.72 18.37
N VAL A 240 -6.51 11.77 17.81
CA VAL A 240 -7.67 11.03 18.34
C VAL A 240 -7.40 9.53 18.47
N THR A 241 -6.56 8.98 17.59
CA THR A 241 -6.13 7.58 17.55
C THR A 241 -5.21 7.17 18.72
N HIS A 242 -4.78 8.13 19.54
CA HIS A 242 -4.02 7.92 20.78
C HIS A 242 -4.85 8.26 22.04
N SER A 243 -6.12 8.62 21.89
CA SER A 243 -7.00 8.97 23.01
C SER A 243 -7.44 7.76 23.83
N GLU A 244 -7.83 7.99 25.09
CA GLU A 244 -8.42 6.96 25.95
C GLU A 244 -9.69 6.34 25.36
N GLU A 245 -10.50 7.13 24.65
CA GLU A 245 -11.71 6.65 24.00
C GLU A 245 -11.38 5.68 22.86
N TYR A 246 -10.39 6.00 22.02
CA TYR A 246 -9.95 5.11 20.95
C TYR A 246 -9.39 3.78 21.50
N MET A 247 -8.69 3.81 22.64
CA MET A 247 -8.17 2.60 23.29
C MET A 247 -9.27 1.67 23.82
N GLN A 248 -10.51 2.16 24.00
CA GLN A 248 -11.64 1.37 24.50
C GLN A 248 -12.41 0.62 23.40
N GLN A 249 -11.96 0.67 22.14
CA GLN A 249 -12.66 -0.03 21.08
C GLN A 249 -12.75 -1.55 21.35
N PRO A 250 -13.89 -2.20 21.04
CA PRO A 250 -14.15 -3.59 21.44
C PRO A 250 -13.14 -4.63 20.92
N TRP A 251 -12.46 -4.33 19.82
CA TRP A 251 -11.48 -5.21 19.17
C TRP A 251 -10.04 -5.02 19.69
N LEU A 252 -9.84 -4.10 20.64
CA LEU A 252 -8.57 -3.82 21.31
C LEU A 252 -8.50 -4.35 22.77
N PRO A 253 -9.09 -5.51 23.15
CA PRO A 253 -9.10 -5.89 24.54
C PRO A 253 -7.67 -6.09 25.05
N SER A 254 -7.31 -5.35 26.10
CA SER A 254 -6.00 -5.42 26.76
C SER A 254 -4.80 -5.02 25.89
N LYS A 255 -5.00 -4.38 24.73
CA LYS A 255 -3.90 -3.79 23.97
C LYS A 255 -3.52 -2.44 24.56
N GLN A 256 -2.22 -2.18 24.67
CA GLN A 256 -1.69 -0.88 25.10
C GLN A 256 -1.31 -0.08 23.87
N ASP A 257 -1.69 1.18 23.86
CA ASP A 257 -1.23 2.12 22.86
C ASP A 257 0.11 2.75 23.26
N SER A 258 0.96 2.98 22.27
CA SER A 258 2.18 3.75 22.42
C SER A 258 2.63 4.28 21.07
N LEU A 259 3.40 5.38 21.08
CA LEU A 259 3.95 5.94 19.85
C LEU A 259 4.86 4.96 19.08
N ASN A 260 5.56 4.04 19.76
CA ASN A 260 6.36 3.01 19.10
C ASN A 260 5.56 1.75 18.68
N ALA A 261 4.31 1.62 19.11
CA ALA A 261 3.41 0.52 18.73
C ALA A 261 1.95 1.00 18.69
N PRO A 262 1.62 1.97 17.81
CA PRO A 262 0.31 2.60 17.82
C PRO A 262 -0.78 1.61 17.45
N LEU A 263 -1.92 1.65 18.16
CA LEU A 263 -3.06 0.79 17.87
C LEU A 263 -3.66 1.09 16.49
N PHE A 264 -3.59 2.34 16.03
CA PHE A 264 -3.98 2.72 14.67
C PHE A 264 -3.16 2.04 13.57
N GLY A 265 -1.97 1.52 13.89
CA GLY A 265 -1.18 0.71 12.95
C GLY A 265 -1.93 -0.52 12.44
N TYR A 266 -2.80 -1.15 13.25
CA TYR A 266 -3.63 -2.27 12.83
C TYR A 266 -4.65 -1.86 11.75
N THR A 267 -5.18 -0.64 11.84
CA THR A 267 -6.10 -0.10 10.84
C THR A 267 -5.37 0.21 9.55
N VAL A 268 -4.23 0.89 9.62
CA VAL A 268 -3.44 1.21 8.42
C VAL A 268 -3.03 -0.08 7.68
N GLU A 269 -2.61 -1.12 8.41
CA GLU A 269 -2.31 -2.44 7.87
C GLU A 269 -3.44 -3.01 7.01
N ARG A 270 -4.69 -2.84 7.43
CA ARG A 270 -5.88 -3.38 6.76
C ARG A 270 -6.34 -2.55 5.59
N LEU A 271 -5.98 -1.28 5.55
CA LEU A 271 -6.47 -0.34 4.56
C LEU A 271 -5.50 -0.12 3.40
N TRP A 272 -4.35 -0.80 3.31
CA TRP A 272 -3.39 -0.54 2.23
C TRP A 272 -4.00 -0.65 0.83
N ALA A 273 -4.80 -1.68 0.56
CA ALA A 273 -5.49 -1.81 -0.74
C ALA A 273 -6.41 -0.60 -1.01
N LEU A 274 -7.18 -0.19 0.00
CA LEU A 274 -8.09 0.96 -0.10
C LEU A 274 -7.33 2.29 -0.30
N VAL A 275 -6.25 2.49 0.48
CA VAL A 275 -5.38 3.66 0.40
C VAL A 275 -4.85 3.82 -1.01
N PHE A 276 -4.46 2.74 -1.68
CA PHE A 276 -3.94 2.79 -3.05
C PHE A 276 -4.98 2.64 -4.16
N GLY A 277 -6.27 2.77 -3.85
CA GLY A 277 -7.30 2.77 -4.89
C GLY A 277 -7.60 1.40 -5.49
N CYS A 278 -7.25 0.32 -4.79
CA CYS A 278 -7.41 -1.03 -5.31
C CYS A 278 -8.85 -1.53 -5.08
N GLU A 279 -9.65 -1.49 -6.15
CA GLU A 279 -11.03 -1.96 -6.19
C GLU A 279 -11.13 -3.47 -6.28
N GLY A 280 -12.06 -4.03 -5.51
CA GLY A 280 -12.44 -5.43 -5.56
C GLY A 280 -11.98 -6.22 -4.34
N LYS A 281 -12.67 -7.34 -4.14
CA LYS A 281 -12.54 -8.19 -2.96
C LYS A 281 -11.33 -9.15 -3.03
N MET A 282 -10.76 -9.35 -4.22
CA MET A 282 -9.72 -10.38 -4.48
C MET A 282 -10.13 -11.80 -4.03
N ASP A 283 -11.43 -12.10 -4.05
CA ASP A 283 -12.03 -13.36 -3.60
C ASP A 283 -11.62 -14.58 -4.43
N LYS A 284 -11.23 -14.35 -5.69
CA LYS A 284 -10.68 -15.38 -6.60
C LYS A 284 -9.21 -15.68 -6.34
N CYS A 285 -8.51 -14.83 -5.60
CA CYS A 285 -7.11 -15.00 -5.32
C CYS A 285 -6.90 -16.27 -4.46
N PRO A 286 -6.03 -17.21 -4.87
CA PRO A 286 -5.70 -18.33 -4.01
C PRO A 286 -5.08 -17.82 -2.70
N SER A 287 -5.42 -18.43 -1.56
CA SER A 287 -4.74 -18.13 -0.29
C SER A 287 -3.23 -18.37 -0.41
N LEU A 288 -2.42 -17.75 0.46
CA LEU A 288 -0.97 -17.96 0.49
C LEU A 288 -0.61 -19.46 0.56
N VAL A 289 -1.22 -20.17 1.50
CA VAL A 289 -1.04 -21.62 1.68
C VAL A 289 -1.44 -22.40 0.41
N SER A 290 -2.60 -22.10 -0.17
CA SER A 290 -3.05 -22.78 -1.39
C SER A 290 -2.11 -22.49 -2.57
N GLY A 291 -1.59 -21.28 -2.68
CA GLY A 291 -0.61 -20.89 -3.70
C GLY A 291 0.70 -21.65 -3.55
N THR A 292 1.22 -21.74 -2.34
CA THR A 292 2.47 -22.47 -2.04
C THR A 292 2.34 -23.96 -2.30
N VAL A 293 1.26 -24.60 -1.86
CA VAL A 293 1.01 -26.03 -2.12
C VAL A 293 0.98 -26.32 -3.63
N ARG A 294 0.26 -25.49 -4.40
CA ARG A 294 0.21 -25.65 -5.86
C ARG A 294 1.56 -25.46 -6.52
N HIS A 295 2.36 -24.51 -6.04
CA HIS A 295 3.71 -24.29 -6.53
C HIS A 295 4.58 -25.53 -6.30
N GLY A 296 4.57 -26.10 -5.09
CA GLY A 296 5.31 -27.31 -4.75
C GLY A 296 4.88 -28.54 -5.56
N LEU A 297 3.60 -28.62 -5.94
CA LEU A 297 3.07 -29.67 -6.82
C LEU A 297 3.26 -29.40 -8.33
N GLY A 298 3.89 -28.28 -8.71
CA GLY A 298 4.08 -27.91 -10.12
C GLY A 298 2.78 -27.57 -10.86
N LEU A 299 1.68 -27.27 -10.16
CA LEU A 299 0.34 -27.05 -10.72
C LEU A 299 0.11 -25.63 -11.28
N GLY A 300 1.18 -24.85 -11.47
CA GLY A 300 1.15 -23.50 -12.02
C GLY A 300 0.27 -22.50 -11.26
N ILE A 301 -0.01 -21.38 -11.92
CA ILE A 301 -0.88 -20.30 -11.42
C ILE A 301 -2.33 -20.84 -11.33
N LYS A 302 -3.10 -20.38 -10.34
CA LYS A 302 -4.54 -20.58 -10.29
C LYS A 302 -5.21 -19.23 -10.49
N GLY A 303 -6.09 -19.15 -11.48
CA GLY A 303 -6.76 -17.90 -11.85
C GLY A 303 -5.89 -17.03 -12.75
N ASP A 304 -6.38 -15.82 -12.99
CA ASP A 304 -5.71 -14.80 -13.78
C ASP A 304 -4.79 -13.94 -12.90
N VAL A 305 -3.81 -13.28 -13.51
CA VAL A 305 -2.89 -12.37 -12.80
C VAL A 305 -3.65 -11.28 -12.04
N GLY A 306 -4.79 -10.83 -12.58
CA GLY A 306 -5.66 -9.82 -11.98
C GLY A 306 -6.54 -10.32 -10.82
N ASP A 307 -6.61 -11.63 -10.54
CA ASP A 307 -7.43 -12.13 -9.43
C ASP A 307 -6.86 -11.77 -8.06
N CYS A 308 -5.56 -11.47 -7.99
CA CYS A 308 -4.80 -11.24 -6.76
C CYS A 308 -4.29 -9.80 -6.55
N GLN A 309 -4.64 -8.89 -7.46
CA GLN A 309 -4.05 -7.55 -7.47
C GLN A 309 -4.94 -6.60 -8.26
N CYS A 310 -4.72 -5.31 -8.05
CA CYS A 310 -5.21 -4.31 -9.00
C CYS A 310 -4.14 -4.03 -10.05
N LEU A 311 -4.55 -4.08 -11.31
CA LEU A 311 -3.68 -3.76 -12.44
C LEU A 311 -3.88 -2.31 -12.88
N ASP A 312 -2.81 -1.76 -13.46
CA ASP A 312 -2.74 -0.44 -14.05
C ASP A 312 -2.78 -0.58 -15.58
N PHE A 313 -3.88 -0.16 -16.21
CA PHE A 313 -4.18 -0.35 -17.64
C PHE A 313 -4.53 0.95 -18.39
#